data_AF-A0A327HQ49-F1
#
_entry.id   AF-A0A327HQ49-F1
#
_cell.length_a   1.000
_cell.length_b   1.000
_cell.length_c   1.000
_cell.angle_alpha   90.00
_cell.angle_beta   90.00
_cell.angle_gamma   90.00
#
_symmetry.space_group_name_H-M   'P 1'
#
loop_
_entity.id
_entity.type
_entity.pdbx_description
1 polymer ?
#
loop_
_entity_poly.entity_id
_entity_poly.type
_entity_poly.pdbx_seq_one_letter_code
_entity_poly.pdbx_strand_id
1 'polypeptide(L)'
;ERYKLDGIITVVDAKHIIQHLDDEKPDDVENESVEQLAFADRIMLNKIDLVSDDKIKEVESRIKAINGFAPIYHTQNSLIDPKELINIGSFDLERTLEMDPEFLDTESEHEHDQRVTSTSAKFEGELNVNKLDRWIGELMRTKGEDLFRYKGVLAVKGMDVKFVFQGVHMLFGGEFSEEIGLWKEGEKRECRFVFIGRNLDHDALQEGLMECIAEDLRFNVGDKVYANIGEFTEGKILKCWDQGNPYRVEIQNDEKSNVWVPIDDDRYVKSEL
;
A
#
# COMPACT_ATOMS: atom_id res chain seq x y z
N GLU A 1 11.65 -6.52 20.30
CA GLU A 1 10.72 -7.62 20.00
C GLU A 1 11.46 -8.97 20.00
N ARG A 2 10.75 -10.10 20.14
CA ARG A 2 11.38 -11.45 20.17
C ARG A 2 11.27 -12.22 18.84
N TYR A 3 10.38 -11.80 17.94
CA TYR A 3 10.15 -12.42 16.63
C TYR A 3 9.78 -11.33 15.61
N LYS A 4 10.24 -11.47 14.36
CA LYS A 4 9.86 -10.65 13.19
C LYS A 4 9.38 -11.62 12.11
N LEU A 5 8.27 -11.30 11.45
CA LEU A 5 7.79 -12.08 10.30
C LEU A 5 8.68 -11.76 9.10
N ASP A 6 9.27 -12.79 8.47
CA ASP A 6 10.17 -12.61 7.32
C ASP A 6 9.41 -12.65 5.99
N GLY A 7 8.50 -13.62 5.85
CA GLY A 7 7.65 -13.81 4.68
C GLY A 7 6.74 -15.03 4.79
N ILE A 8 5.73 -15.07 3.93
CA ILE A 8 4.75 -16.16 3.75
C ILE A 8 5.13 -16.93 2.49
N ILE A 9 5.53 -18.19 2.65
CA ILE A 9 5.87 -19.06 1.52
C ILE A 9 4.73 -20.03 1.26
N THR A 10 4.23 -20.02 0.03
CA THR A 10 3.15 -20.91 -0.39
C THR A 10 3.68 -21.95 -1.36
N VAL A 11 3.58 -23.23 -0.99
CA VAL A 11 3.95 -24.35 -1.86
C VAL A 11 2.72 -24.80 -2.62
N VAL A 12 2.82 -24.82 -3.94
CA VAL A 12 1.71 -25.09 -4.85
C VAL A 12 1.96 -26.38 -5.61
N ASP A 13 0.98 -27.28 -5.63
CA ASP A 13 1.02 -28.49 -6.45
C ASP A 13 0.60 -28.18 -7.89
N ALA A 14 1.55 -28.13 -8.82
CA ALA A 14 1.29 -27.80 -10.23
C ALA A 14 0.27 -28.72 -10.91
N LYS A 15 0.15 -29.97 -10.44
CA LYS A 15 -0.77 -30.95 -11.03
C LYS A 15 -2.20 -30.78 -10.55
N HIS A 16 -2.42 -30.31 -9.33
CA HIS A 16 -3.74 -30.30 -8.68
C HIS A 16 -4.29 -28.89 -8.41
N ILE A 17 -3.46 -27.85 -8.44
CA ILE A 17 -3.87 -26.51 -8.00
C ILE A 17 -5.09 -25.96 -8.75
N ILE A 18 -5.18 -26.15 -10.07
CA ILE A 18 -6.33 -25.64 -10.85
C ILE A 18 -7.66 -26.19 -10.31
N GLN A 19 -7.70 -27.48 -9.97
CA GLN A 19 -8.90 -28.07 -9.37
C GLN A 19 -9.25 -27.39 -8.04
N HIS A 20 -8.25 -27.12 -7.20
CA HIS A 20 -8.46 -26.46 -5.91
C HIS A 20 -8.86 -24.99 -6.03
N LEU A 21 -8.42 -24.29 -7.08
CA LEU A 21 -8.87 -22.93 -7.37
C LEU A 21 -10.32 -22.92 -7.90
N ASP A 22 -10.66 -23.90 -8.72
CA ASP A 22 -11.99 -24.05 -9.33
C ASP A 22 -13.02 -24.70 -8.38
N ASP A 23 -12.61 -25.18 -7.20
CA ASP A 23 -13.49 -25.77 -6.20
C ASP A 23 -14.51 -24.72 -5.72
N GLU A 24 -15.76 -24.83 -6.20
CA GLU A 24 -16.86 -23.97 -5.80
C GLU A 24 -17.24 -24.24 -4.34
N LYS A 25 -16.94 -23.27 -3.47
CA LYS A 25 -17.41 -23.24 -2.09
C LYS A 25 -18.83 -22.64 -2.02
N PRO A 26 -19.65 -23.03 -1.02
CA PRO A 26 -20.91 -22.36 -0.73
C PRO A 26 -20.74 -20.85 -0.59
N ASP A 27 -21.82 -20.10 -0.82
CA ASP A 27 -21.84 -18.66 -0.54
C ASP A 27 -21.38 -18.42 0.91
N ASP A 28 -20.51 -17.42 1.09
CA ASP A 28 -19.84 -17.04 2.35
C ASP A 28 -18.71 -17.98 2.85
N VAL A 29 -18.35 -19.04 2.12
CA VAL A 29 -17.18 -19.88 2.45
C VAL A 29 -15.99 -19.52 1.55
N GLU A 30 -14.90 -19.13 2.19
CA GLU A 30 -13.64 -18.77 1.52
C GLU A 30 -12.97 -19.99 0.88
N ASN A 31 -12.42 -19.81 -0.32
CA ASN A 31 -11.53 -20.79 -0.91
C ASN A 31 -10.12 -20.59 -0.32
N GLU A 32 -9.74 -21.48 0.59
CA GLU A 32 -8.49 -21.39 1.33
C GLU A 32 -7.26 -21.43 0.40
N SER A 33 -7.37 -22.08 -0.76
CA SER A 33 -6.28 -22.14 -1.74
C SER A 33 -6.05 -20.79 -2.41
N VAL A 34 -7.14 -20.06 -2.71
CA VAL A 34 -7.07 -18.71 -3.28
C VAL A 34 -6.45 -17.75 -2.27
N GLU A 35 -6.88 -17.81 -1.01
CA GLU A 35 -6.35 -16.98 0.06
C GLU A 35 -4.86 -17.22 0.30
N GLN A 36 -4.44 -18.49 0.38
CA GLN A 36 -3.03 -18.84 0.56
C GLN A 36 -2.13 -18.32 -0.58
N LEU A 37 -2.65 -18.24 -1.80
CA LEU A 37 -1.93 -17.61 -2.91
C LEU A 37 -1.91 -16.09 -2.78
N ALA A 38 -3.03 -15.46 -2.41
CA ALA A 38 -3.13 -14.02 -2.22
C ALA A 38 -2.20 -13.50 -1.10
N PHE A 39 -2.02 -14.27 -0.03
CA PHE A 39 -1.11 -13.93 1.07
C PHE A 39 0.37 -14.21 0.76
N ALA A 40 0.68 -14.98 -0.28
CA ALA A 40 2.05 -15.43 -0.55
C ALA A 40 2.99 -14.25 -0.84
N ASP A 41 4.18 -14.30 -0.25
CA ASP A 41 5.34 -13.47 -0.62
C ASP A 41 6.17 -14.12 -1.71
N ARG A 42 6.24 -15.46 -1.69
CA ARG A 42 6.90 -16.27 -2.70
C ARG A 42 6.10 -17.54 -2.90
N ILE A 43 6.03 -17.98 -4.14
CA ILE A 43 5.28 -19.15 -4.53
C ILE A 43 6.25 -20.21 -5.04
N MET A 44 6.25 -21.38 -4.41
CA MET A 44 6.99 -22.55 -4.89
C MET A 44 6.05 -23.43 -5.70
N LEU A 45 6.11 -23.32 -7.03
CA LEU A 45 5.35 -24.19 -7.92
C LEU A 45 6.06 -25.55 -8.01
N ASN A 46 5.56 -26.53 -7.26
CA ASN A 46 6.15 -27.85 -7.09
C ASN A 46 5.51 -28.90 -8.00
N LYS A 47 6.22 -30.02 -8.20
CA LYS A 47 5.80 -31.16 -9.03
C LYS A 47 5.66 -30.82 -10.52
N ILE A 48 6.49 -29.89 -11.00
CA ILE A 48 6.51 -29.51 -12.41
C ILE A 48 6.84 -30.70 -13.34
N ASP A 49 7.51 -31.73 -12.82
CA ASP A 49 7.82 -32.99 -13.53
C ASP A 49 6.58 -33.83 -13.86
N LEU A 50 5.45 -33.58 -13.20
CA LEU A 50 4.21 -34.35 -13.39
C LEU A 50 3.24 -33.71 -14.39
N VAL A 51 3.59 -32.57 -14.98
CA VAL A 51 2.75 -31.79 -15.89
C VAL A 51 3.53 -31.35 -17.12
N SER A 52 2.83 -30.96 -18.20
CA SER A 52 3.47 -30.41 -19.41
C SER A 52 3.79 -28.92 -19.24
N ASP A 53 4.71 -28.41 -20.05
CA ASP A 53 5.06 -26.99 -20.09
C ASP A 53 3.85 -26.08 -20.33
N ASP A 54 2.91 -26.52 -21.18
CA ASP A 54 1.67 -25.77 -21.42
C ASP A 54 0.79 -25.68 -20.17
N LYS A 55 0.75 -26.75 -19.36
CA LYS A 55 0.00 -26.76 -18.10
C LYS A 55 0.69 -25.89 -17.04
N ILE A 56 2.02 -25.85 -17.02
CA ILE A 56 2.77 -24.94 -16.15
C ILE A 56 2.38 -23.49 -16.46
N LYS A 57 2.39 -23.09 -17.74
CA LYS A 57 1.99 -21.73 -18.16
C LYS A 57 0.55 -21.40 -17.77
N GLU A 58 -0.38 -22.35 -17.92
CA GLU A 58 -1.77 -22.20 -17.50
C GLU A 58 -1.86 -21.95 -15.98
N VAL A 59 -1.15 -22.76 -15.18
CA VAL A 59 -1.11 -22.62 -13.72
C VAL A 59 -0.51 -21.29 -13.30
N GLU A 60 0.61 -20.89 -13.89
CA GLU A 60 1.23 -19.59 -13.61
C GLU A 60 0.30 -18.43 -13.96
N SER A 61 -0.40 -18.50 -15.09
CA SER A 61 -1.38 -17.48 -15.47
C SER A 61 -2.50 -17.36 -14.43
N ARG A 62 -2.99 -18.48 -13.88
CA ARG A 62 -4.03 -18.48 -12.85
C ARG A 62 -3.52 -17.95 -11.51
N ILE A 63 -2.31 -18.35 -11.11
CA ILE A 63 -1.67 -17.82 -9.90
C ILE A 63 -1.45 -16.31 -10.02
N LYS A 64 -0.95 -15.81 -11.17
CA LYS A 64 -0.70 -14.39 -11.41
C LYS A 64 -1.98 -13.55 -11.46
N ALA A 65 -3.11 -14.12 -11.87
CA ALA A 65 -4.41 -13.45 -11.80
C ALA A 65 -4.83 -13.16 -10.34
N ILE A 66 -4.45 -14.03 -9.39
CA ILE A 66 -4.72 -13.86 -7.96
C ILE A 66 -3.66 -12.96 -7.31
N ASN A 67 -2.38 -13.27 -7.53
CA ASN A 67 -1.24 -12.57 -6.95
C ASN A 67 -0.14 -12.40 -7.99
N GLY A 68 -0.21 -11.30 -8.75
CA GLY A 68 0.77 -10.96 -9.77
C GLY A 68 2.12 -10.51 -9.23
N PHE A 69 2.23 -10.24 -7.92
CA PHE A 69 3.40 -9.62 -7.30
C PHE A 69 4.31 -10.62 -6.59
N ALA A 70 3.86 -11.87 -6.40
CA ALA A 70 4.67 -12.90 -5.77
C ALA A 70 5.50 -13.65 -6.84
N PRO A 71 6.85 -13.68 -6.73
CA PRO A 71 7.68 -14.47 -7.63
C PRO A 71 7.35 -15.96 -7.50
N ILE A 72 7.33 -16.64 -8.66
CA ILE A 72 7.05 -18.07 -8.78
C ILE A 72 8.35 -18.82 -9.06
N TYR A 73 8.70 -19.76 -8.18
CA TYR A 73 9.86 -20.63 -8.29
C TYR A 73 9.42 -22.03 -8.68
N HIS A 74 9.89 -22.51 -9.84
CA HIS A 74 9.63 -23.89 -10.29
C HIS A 74 10.49 -24.87 -9.50
N THR A 75 9.85 -25.91 -8.96
CA THR A 75 10.51 -26.90 -8.11
C THR A 75 10.03 -28.32 -8.38
N GLN A 76 10.89 -29.29 -8.12
CA GLN A 76 10.57 -30.71 -8.11
C GLN A 76 10.94 -31.25 -6.72
N ASN A 77 10.04 -32.02 -6.09
CA ASN A 77 10.21 -32.48 -4.71
C ASN A 77 10.49 -31.33 -3.70
N SER A 78 9.97 -30.13 -3.99
CA SER A 78 10.19 -28.90 -3.23
C SER A 78 11.67 -28.51 -3.06
N LEU A 79 12.54 -28.94 -3.98
CA LEU A 79 13.95 -28.57 -3.95
C LEU A 79 14.13 -27.12 -4.43
N ILE A 80 14.65 -26.28 -3.55
CA ILE A 80 15.01 -24.88 -3.78
C ILE A 80 16.19 -24.50 -2.88
N ASP A 81 16.99 -23.51 -3.25
CA ASP A 81 18.01 -22.96 -2.34
C ASP A 81 17.29 -22.31 -1.13
N PRO A 82 17.60 -22.72 0.12
CA PRO A 82 17.00 -22.10 1.31
C PRO A 82 17.13 -20.58 1.38
N LYS A 83 18.16 -20.00 0.74
CA LYS A 83 18.32 -18.54 0.64
C LYS A 83 17.18 -17.85 -0.10
N GLU A 84 16.46 -18.59 -0.94
CA GLU A 84 15.26 -18.10 -1.61
C GLU A 84 14.00 -18.20 -0.72
N LEU A 85 14.10 -18.77 0.48
CA LEU A 85 12.97 -18.95 1.40
C LEU A 85 13.12 -18.16 2.70
N ILE A 86 14.34 -17.76 3.06
CA ILE A 86 14.65 -17.10 4.33
C ILE A 86 15.40 -15.80 4.11
N ASN A 87 15.24 -14.87 5.05
CA ASN A 87 15.72 -13.50 4.93
C ASN A 87 15.21 -12.89 3.62
N ILE A 88 13.94 -13.13 3.30
CA ILE A 88 13.32 -12.52 2.13
C ILE A 88 13.17 -11.03 2.39
N GLY A 89 12.87 -10.67 3.64
CA GLY A 89 12.53 -9.31 4.01
C GLY A 89 11.28 -8.87 3.27
N SER A 90 10.28 -9.75 3.16
CA SER A 90 9.05 -9.38 2.46
C SER A 90 8.15 -8.47 3.30
N PHE A 91 8.36 -8.49 4.62
CA PHE A 91 7.92 -7.48 5.57
C PHE A 91 9.01 -6.44 5.84
N ASP A 92 10.13 -6.53 5.11
CA ASP A 92 11.21 -5.55 5.11
C ASP A 92 10.99 -4.56 3.95
N LEU A 93 10.70 -3.35 4.35
CA LEU A 93 10.20 -2.30 3.50
C LEU A 93 11.29 -1.79 2.53
N GLU A 94 12.55 -1.88 2.96
CA GLU A 94 13.73 -1.48 2.18
C GLU A 94 13.95 -2.42 0.99
N ARG A 95 13.77 -3.74 1.19
CA ARG A 95 13.91 -4.74 0.12
C ARG A 95 12.72 -4.80 -0.83
N THR A 96 11.50 -4.55 -0.35
CA THR A 96 10.31 -4.50 -1.21
C THR A 96 10.47 -3.48 -2.35
N LEU A 97 11.20 -2.38 -2.09
CA LEU A 97 11.52 -1.35 -3.08
C LEU A 97 12.65 -1.75 -4.07
N GLU A 98 13.58 -2.60 -3.64
CA GLU A 98 14.72 -3.03 -4.44
C GLU A 98 14.47 -4.31 -5.25
N MET A 99 13.55 -5.15 -4.79
CA MET A 99 13.46 -6.55 -5.23
C MET A 99 12.63 -6.80 -6.49
N ASP A 100 11.89 -5.82 -7.02
CA ASP A 100 11.01 -6.16 -8.14
C ASP A 100 10.78 -4.99 -9.12
N PRO A 101 11.55 -4.94 -10.23
CA PRO A 101 11.22 -4.11 -11.39
C PRO A 101 9.94 -4.57 -12.12
N GLU A 102 9.51 -5.83 -11.98
CA GLU A 102 8.27 -6.36 -12.57
C GLU A 102 7.04 -6.00 -11.72
N PHE A 103 7.20 -5.79 -10.41
CA PHE A 103 6.23 -5.04 -9.57
C PHE A 103 5.94 -3.64 -10.14
N LEU A 104 6.86 -3.09 -10.94
CA LEU A 104 6.76 -1.77 -11.59
C LEU A 104 6.13 -1.80 -12.98
N ASP A 105 5.92 -2.99 -13.56
CA ASP A 105 5.34 -3.16 -14.89
C ASP A 105 3.84 -3.46 -14.77
N THR A 106 3.05 -2.39 -14.85
CA THR A 106 1.61 -2.36 -14.55
C THR A 106 0.74 -2.70 -15.76
N GLU A 107 1.19 -3.56 -16.68
CA GLU A 107 0.39 -3.95 -17.85
C GLU A 107 -0.46 -5.22 -17.66
N SER A 108 -0.67 -5.68 -16.42
CA SER A 108 -1.35 -6.95 -16.16
C SER A 108 -2.73 -6.76 -15.51
N GLU A 109 -3.69 -6.19 -16.24
CA GLU A 109 -5.11 -6.46 -15.96
C GLU A 109 -5.39 -7.90 -16.41
N HIS A 110 -5.42 -8.83 -15.46
CA HIS A 110 -5.75 -10.23 -15.73
C HIS A 110 -6.98 -10.65 -14.94
N GLU A 111 -8.15 -10.35 -15.51
CA GLU A 111 -9.47 -10.74 -15.01
C GLU A 111 -9.74 -12.23 -15.23
N HIS A 112 -9.13 -13.15 -14.49
CA HIS A 112 -9.61 -14.53 -14.45
C HIS A 112 -9.47 -15.17 -13.07
N ASP A 113 -10.14 -14.57 -12.08
CA ASP A 113 -10.88 -15.23 -10.99
C ASP A 113 -11.82 -14.15 -10.40
N GLN A 114 -13.14 -14.31 -10.50
CA GLN A 114 -14.08 -13.20 -10.20
C GLN A 114 -14.12 -12.82 -8.72
N ARG A 115 -13.58 -13.64 -7.82
CA ARG A 115 -13.70 -13.39 -6.38
C ARG A 115 -12.54 -12.62 -5.80
N VAL A 116 -11.29 -12.94 -6.17
CA VAL A 116 -10.08 -12.32 -5.63
C VAL A 116 -9.27 -11.73 -6.77
N THR A 117 -9.04 -10.42 -6.68
CA THR A 117 -8.31 -9.65 -7.68
C THR A 117 -7.23 -8.82 -7.01
N SER A 118 -6.35 -8.26 -7.84
CA SER A 118 -5.37 -7.28 -7.38
C SER A 118 -5.52 -5.98 -8.16
N THR A 119 -5.36 -4.87 -7.47
CA THR A 119 -5.31 -3.54 -8.05
C THR A 119 -4.01 -2.87 -7.67
N SER A 120 -3.45 -2.10 -8.59
CA SER A 120 -2.28 -1.26 -8.32
C SER A 120 -2.47 0.08 -9.00
N ALA A 121 -1.77 1.10 -8.51
CA ALA A 121 -1.58 2.31 -9.28
C ALA A 121 -0.24 2.96 -8.99
N LYS A 122 0.15 3.77 -9.96
CA LYS A 122 1.37 4.57 -9.94
C LYS A 122 1.04 5.96 -10.47
N PHE A 123 1.45 6.97 -9.74
CA PHE A 123 1.38 8.36 -10.22
C PHE A 123 2.53 9.20 -9.68
N GLU A 124 2.94 10.19 -10.46
CA GLU A 124 3.88 11.22 -10.01
C GLU A 124 3.11 12.28 -9.22
N GLY A 125 3.62 12.66 -8.05
CA GLY A 125 2.94 13.58 -7.15
C GLY A 125 3.27 13.32 -5.69
N GLU A 126 2.73 14.17 -4.83
CA GLU A 126 2.90 14.08 -3.39
C GLU A 126 1.52 14.11 -2.72
N LEU A 127 1.37 13.36 -1.65
CA LEU A 127 0.12 13.24 -0.90
C LEU A 127 0.12 14.11 0.36
N ASN A 128 -1.07 14.48 0.81
CA ASN A 128 -1.31 14.98 2.17
C ASN A 128 -1.51 13.76 3.10
N VAL A 129 -0.60 13.59 4.08
CA VAL A 129 -0.64 12.44 5.01
C VAL A 129 -1.93 12.37 5.83
N ASN A 130 -2.52 13.51 6.19
CA ASN A 130 -3.74 13.53 7.00
C ASN A 130 -4.96 13.05 6.19
N LYS A 131 -5.00 13.34 4.88
CA LYS A 131 -6.03 12.79 3.99
C LYS A 131 -5.83 11.29 3.83
N LEU A 132 -4.58 10.86 3.64
CA LEU A 132 -4.22 9.46 3.52
C LEU A 132 -4.60 8.64 4.76
N ASP A 133 -4.23 9.09 5.96
CA ASP A 133 -4.55 8.40 7.22
C ASP A 133 -6.06 8.25 7.40
N ARG A 134 -6.83 9.30 7.08
CA ARG A 134 -8.29 9.27 7.13
C ARG A 134 -8.86 8.28 6.12
N TRP A 135 -8.36 8.28 4.89
CA TRP A 135 -8.81 7.37 3.84
C TRP A 135 -8.48 5.91 4.17
N ILE A 136 -7.24 5.61 4.59
CA ILE A 136 -6.82 4.28 5.02
C ILE A 136 -7.67 3.81 6.20
N GLY A 137 -7.92 4.67 7.19
CA GLY A 137 -8.76 4.33 8.34
C GLY A 137 -10.18 3.94 7.94
N GLU A 138 -10.78 4.66 6.98
CA GLU A 138 -12.09 4.31 6.42
C GLU A 138 -12.06 3.02 5.62
N LEU A 139 -11.02 2.84 4.78
CA LEU A 139 -10.82 1.65 3.98
C LEU A 139 -10.71 0.40 4.86
N MET A 140 -9.85 0.43 5.90
CA MET A 140 -9.70 -0.69 6.83
C MET A 140 -11.01 -1.00 7.58
N ARG A 141 -11.77 0.03 7.95
CA ARG A 141 -13.05 -0.14 8.67
C ARG A 141 -14.13 -0.77 7.81
N THR A 142 -14.16 -0.44 6.52
CA THR A 142 -15.26 -0.81 5.62
C THR A 142 -14.95 -2.00 4.72
N LYS A 143 -13.66 -2.21 4.40
CA LYS A 143 -13.17 -3.21 3.43
C LYS A 143 -12.03 -4.07 3.97
N GLY A 144 -11.64 -3.91 5.23
CA GLY A 144 -10.49 -4.62 5.78
C GLY A 144 -10.63 -6.16 5.75
N GLU A 145 -11.85 -6.71 5.89
CA GLU A 145 -12.10 -8.15 5.77
C GLU A 145 -11.92 -8.67 4.33
N ASP A 146 -12.14 -7.79 3.35
CA ASP A 146 -11.99 -8.11 1.94
C ASP A 146 -10.56 -7.90 1.43
N LEU A 147 -9.75 -7.15 2.18
CA LEU A 147 -8.34 -6.95 1.88
C LEU A 147 -7.53 -8.12 2.45
N PHE A 148 -6.73 -8.75 1.62
CA PHE A 148 -5.83 -9.82 2.04
C PHE A 148 -4.42 -9.30 2.18
N ARG A 149 -4.00 -8.46 1.24
CA ARG A 149 -2.64 -7.95 1.25
C ARG A 149 -2.57 -6.59 0.60
N TYR A 150 -1.78 -5.70 1.17
CA TYR A 150 -1.52 -4.41 0.55
C TYR A 150 -0.15 -3.90 0.93
N LYS A 151 0.41 -3.12 0.01
CA LYS A 151 1.70 -2.45 0.16
C LYS A 151 1.68 -1.15 -0.60
N GLY A 152 2.38 -0.14 -0.12
CA GLY A 152 2.60 1.05 -0.92
C GLY A 152 3.70 1.94 -0.40
N VAL A 153 4.38 2.59 -1.34
CA VAL A 153 5.45 3.56 -1.12
C VAL A 153 4.95 4.87 -1.69
N LEU A 154 4.81 5.86 -0.82
CA LEU A 154 4.14 7.11 -1.12
C LEU A 154 5.06 8.29 -0.83
N ALA A 155 5.06 9.25 -1.75
CA ALA A 155 5.65 10.56 -1.50
C ALA A 155 4.66 11.43 -0.72
N VAL A 156 5.09 11.97 0.42
CA VAL A 156 4.27 12.87 1.25
C VAL A 156 4.84 14.27 1.15
N LYS A 157 3.99 15.25 0.87
CA LYS A 157 4.40 16.64 0.70
C LYS A 157 5.00 17.19 1.99
N GLY A 158 6.19 17.80 1.91
CA GLY A 158 6.88 18.35 3.07
C GLY A 158 7.64 17.32 3.93
N MET A 159 7.78 16.09 3.42
CA MET A 159 8.56 15.02 4.06
C MET A 159 9.68 14.57 3.12
N ASP A 160 10.94 14.57 3.57
CA ASP A 160 12.09 14.10 2.78
C ASP A 160 12.27 12.58 2.84
N VAL A 161 11.44 11.89 3.62
CA VAL A 161 11.40 10.43 3.80
C VAL A 161 10.21 9.83 3.05
N LYS A 162 10.38 8.60 2.56
CA LYS A 162 9.28 7.81 1.99
C LYS A 162 8.30 7.43 3.09
N PHE A 163 7.01 7.60 2.83
CA PHE A 163 5.97 6.97 3.64
C PHE A 163 5.71 5.59 3.06
N VAL A 164 5.85 4.56 3.87
CA VAL A 164 5.60 3.21 3.38
C VAL A 164 4.64 2.50 4.30
N PHE A 165 3.65 1.85 3.69
CA PHE A 165 2.66 1.07 4.40
C PHE A 165 2.59 -0.33 3.84
N GLN A 166 2.26 -1.27 4.70
CA GLN A 166 2.00 -2.65 4.34
C GLN A 166 1.04 -3.28 5.32
N GLY A 167 0.33 -4.30 4.87
CA GLY A 167 -0.50 -5.08 5.76
C GLY A 167 -0.94 -6.40 5.18
N VAL A 168 -1.32 -7.25 6.11
CA VAL A 168 -1.91 -8.56 5.85
C VAL A 168 -3.25 -8.55 6.56
N HIS A 169 -4.32 -8.62 5.79
CA HIS A 169 -5.67 -8.50 6.29
C HIS A 169 -5.88 -7.22 7.11
N MET A 170 -6.52 -7.32 8.28
CA MET A 170 -6.77 -6.19 9.20
C MET A 170 -5.50 -5.60 9.85
N LEU A 171 -4.33 -6.23 9.68
CA LEU A 171 -3.09 -5.74 10.28
C LEU A 171 -2.43 -4.71 9.37
N PHE A 172 -2.72 -3.44 9.62
CA PHE A 172 -2.06 -2.31 8.98
C PHE A 172 -0.81 -1.87 9.75
N GLY A 173 0.31 -1.73 9.06
CA GLY A 173 1.50 -1.03 9.53
C GLY A 173 1.91 0.04 8.52
N GLY A 174 1.98 1.30 8.97
CA GLY A 174 2.44 2.42 8.15
C GLY A 174 3.38 3.30 8.96
N GLU A 175 4.54 3.61 8.39
CA GLU A 175 5.54 4.43 9.04
C GLU A 175 6.33 5.28 8.04
N PHE A 176 6.79 6.42 8.53
CA PHE A 176 7.90 7.13 7.91
C PHE A 176 9.18 6.48 8.37
N SER A 177 10.05 6.12 7.45
CA SER A 177 11.32 5.50 7.82
C SER A 177 12.49 6.13 7.12
N GLU A 178 13.41 6.62 7.95
CA GLU A 178 14.72 7.12 7.54
C GLU A 178 15.62 5.97 7.05
N GLU A 179 15.40 4.74 7.51
CA GLU A 179 16.13 3.53 7.08
C GLU A 179 15.69 3.08 5.68
N ILE A 180 14.40 3.23 5.36
CA ILE A 180 13.77 2.69 4.14
C ILE A 180 13.97 3.59 2.91
N GLY A 181 14.34 4.86 3.15
CA GLY A 181 14.88 5.72 2.12
C GLY A 181 14.44 7.16 2.26
N LEU A 182 15.41 8.01 2.61
CA LEU A 182 15.38 9.40 2.20
C LEU A 182 15.24 9.46 0.68
N TRP A 183 14.37 10.35 0.20
CA TRP A 183 14.32 10.66 -1.21
C TRP A 183 15.66 11.26 -1.63
N LYS A 184 16.30 10.65 -2.63
CA LYS A 184 17.58 11.14 -3.13
C LYS A 184 17.39 12.48 -3.84
N GLU A 185 18.44 13.29 -3.86
CA GLU A 185 18.41 14.55 -4.60
C GLU A 185 18.12 14.29 -6.10
N GLY A 186 17.05 14.90 -6.61
CA GLY A 186 16.60 14.70 -8.00
C GLY A 186 15.81 13.40 -8.24
N GLU A 187 15.55 12.58 -7.21
CA GLU A 187 14.63 11.45 -7.32
C GLU A 187 13.20 11.96 -7.58
N LYS A 188 12.52 11.34 -8.53
CA LYS A 188 11.13 11.67 -8.82
C LYS A 188 10.24 11.26 -7.66
N ARG A 189 9.43 12.22 -7.19
CA ARG A 189 8.44 12.01 -6.13
C ARG A 189 7.24 11.31 -6.74
N GLU A 190 7.08 10.04 -6.41
CA GLU A 190 6.04 9.20 -6.94
C GLU A 190 5.38 8.37 -5.84
N CYS A 191 4.14 8.00 -6.10
CA CYS A 191 3.32 7.17 -5.25
C CYS A 191 3.01 5.88 -5.98
N ARG A 192 3.19 4.75 -5.30
CA ARG A 192 2.94 3.40 -5.81
C ARG A 192 2.25 2.58 -4.74
N PHE A 193 1.25 1.82 -5.12
CA PHE A 193 0.56 0.92 -4.19
C PHE A 193 -0.02 -0.29 -4.89
N VAL A 194 -0.30 -1.31 -4.10
CA VAL A 194 -0.99 -2.53 -4.47
C VAL A 194 -1.99 -2.91 -3.36
N PHE A 195 -3.17 -3.36 -3.78
CA PHE A 195 -4.13 -4.06 -2.95
C PHE A 195 -4.46 -5.39 -3.60
N ILE A 196 -4.54 -6.44 -2.81
CA ILE A 196 -4.96 -7.78 -3.18
C ILE A 196 -6.08 -8.16 -2.21
N GLY A 197 -7.18 -8.64 -2.74
CA GLY A 197 -8.37 -8.91 -1.94
C GLY A 197 -9.53 -9.33 -2.80
N ARG A 198 -10.70 -9.47 -2.17
CA ARG A 198 -11.92 -9.87 -2.84
C ARG A 198 -12.87 -8.71 -3.07
N ASN A 199 -13.73 -8.83 -4.08
CA ASN A 199 -14.76 -7.83 -4.38
C ASN A 199 -14.20 -6.39 -4.39
N LEU A 200 -12.98 -6.23 -4.90
CA LEU A 200 -12.31 -4.93 -4.89
C LEU A 200 -12.98 -4.01 -5.90
N ASP A 201 -13.31 -2.80 -5.45
CA ASP A 201 -13.69 -1.71 -6.34
C ASP A 201 -12.40 -1.01 -6.78
N HIS A 202 -11.88 -1.44 -7.93
CA HIS A 202 -10.59 -1.00 -8.45
C HIS A 202 -10.56 0.53 -8.64
N ASP A 203 -11.62 1.08 -9.22
CA ASP A 203 -11.76 2.52 -9.48
C ASP A 203 -11.85 3.30 -8.17
N ALA A 204 -12.70 2.88 -7.23
CA ALA A 204 -12.84 3.58 -5.95
C ALA A 204 -11.55 3.58 -5.11
N LEU A 205 -10.76 2.49 -5.16
CA LEU A 205 -9.46 2.42 -4.49
C LEU A 205 -8.45 3.39 -5.10
N GLN A 206 -8.42 3.50 -6.43
CA GLN A 206 -7.56 4.44 -7.12
C GLN A 206 -8.00 5.88 -6.89
N GLU A 207 -9.28 6.18 -7.06
CA GLU A 207 -9.87 7.51 -6.83
C GLU A 207 -9.62 7.99 -5.40
N GLY A 208 -9.86 7.14 -4.40
CA GLY A 208 -9.65 7.50 -3.00
C GLY A 208 -8.20 7.88 -2.66
N LEU A 209 -7.22 7.25 -3.32
CA LEU A 209 -5.82 7.67 -3.21
C LEU A 209 -5.51 8.96 -3.97
N MET A 210 -6.11 9.17 -5.14
CA MET A 210 -5.98 10.43 -5.87
C MET A 210 -6.59 11.62 -5.11
N GLU A 211 -7.67 11.40 -4.35
CA GLU A 211 -8.25 12.43 -3.45
C GLU A 211 -7.28 12.87 -2.34
N CYS A 212 -6.29 12.03 -2.02
CA CYS A 212 -5.26 12.35 -1.04
C CYS A 212 -4.13 13.23 -1.58
N ILE A 213 -4.11 13.54 -2.89
CA ILE A 213 -3.09 14.40 -3.50
C ILE A 213 -3.02 15.73 -2.74
N ALA A 214 -1.79 16.16 -2.48
CA ALA A 214 -1.49 17.41 -1.80
C ALA A 214 -2.07 18.58 -2.60
N GLU A 215 -2.96 19.33 -1.95
CA GLU A 215 -3.65 20.47 -2.53
C GLU A 215 -2.75 21.69 -2.75
N ASP A 216 -3.13 22.56 -3.68
CA ASP A 216 -2.58 23.91 -3.71
C ASP A 216 -3.11 24.68 -2.50
N LEU A 217 -2.20 25.31 -1.77
CA LEU A 217 -2.50 26.01 -0.52
C LEU A 217 -3.12 27.39 -0.80
N ARG A 218 -4.24 27.68 -0.13
CA ARG A 218 -4.97 28.95 -0.20
C ARG A 218 -4.20 30.13 0.40
N PHE A 219 -3.30 29.86 1.34
CA PHE A 219 -2.58 30.89 2.11
C PHE A 219 -1.06 30.75 2.00
N ASN A 220 -0.35 31.85 2.20
CA ASN A 220 1.09 31.95 2.10
C ASN A 220 1.75 32.17 3.46
N VAL A 221 3.05 31.87 3.54
CA VAL A 221 3.86 32.21 4.71
C VAL A 221 3.78 33.71 4.99
N GLY A 222 3.40 34.04 6.22
CA GLY A 222 3.21 35.40 6.68
C GLY A 222 1.76 35.87 6.72
N ASP A 223 0.85 35.17 6.06
CA ASP A 223 -0.58 35.52 6.06
C ASP A 223 -1.18 35.36 7.46
N LYS A 224 -2.15 36.23 7.75
CA LYS A 224 -2.99 36.13 8.94
C LYS A 224 -4.17 35.21 8.65
N VAL A 225 -4.42 34.27 9.54
CA VAL A 225 -5.49 33.29 9.44
C VAL A 225 -6.13 33.04 10.80
N TYR A 226 -7.27 32.38 10.82
CA TYR A 226 -7.86 31.80 12.01
C TYR A 226 -7.70 30.29 11.94
N ALA A 227 -6.92 29.71 12.85
CA ALA A 227 -6.74 28.27 12.97
C ALA A 227 -7.70 27.70 14.01
N ASN A 228 -8.29 26.54 13.73
CA ASN A 228 -9.19 25.86 14.67
C ASN A 228 -8.39 24.99 15.64
N ILE A 229 -8.39 25.37 16.91
CA ILE A 229 -7.73 24.63 18.01
C ILE A 229 -8.75 24.09 19.04
N GLY A 230 -10.01 23.94 18.61
CA GLY A 230 -11.19 23.76 19.46
C GLY A 230 -12.10 25.00 19.42
N GLU A 231 -11.50 26.17 19.24
CA GLU A 231 -12.12 27.41 18.79
C GLU A 231 -11.23 28.05 17.71
N PHE A 232 -11.80 28.93 16.89
CA PHE A 232 -11.01 29.65 15.88
C PHE A 232 -10.24 30.79 16.53
N THR A 233 -8.91 30.72 16.44
CA THR A 233 -8.00 31.70 17.06
C THR A 233 -7.12 32.35 16.00
N GLU A 234 -6.90 33.67 16.11
CA GLU A 234 -6.02 34.40 15.20
C GLU A 234 -4.60 33.86 15.28
N GLY A 235 -4.01 33.61 14.12
CA GLY A 235 -2.69 33.06 13.94
C GLY A 235 -2.00 33.62 12.70
N LYS A 236 -0.71 33.35 12.59
CA LYS A 236 0.12 33.71 11.44
C LYS A 236 0.80 32.48 10.87
N ILE A 237 0.75 32.30 9.56
CA ILE A 237 1.41 31.17 8.90
C ILE A 237 2.92 31.35 8.97
N LEU A 238 3.61 30.38 9.57
CA LEU A 238 5.07 30.33 9.66
C LEU A 238 5.69 29.54 8.52
N LYS A 239 5.04 28.45 8.11
CA LYS A 239 5.51 27.54 7.07
C LYS A 239 4.35 26.87 6.36
N CYS A 240 4.58 26.50 5.11
CA CYS A 240 3.72 25.65 4.32
C CYS A 240 4.34 24.25 4.20
N TRP A 241 3.53 23.19 4.23
CA TRP A 241 3.98 21.80 4.16
C TRP A 241 5.07 21.46 5.19
N ASP A 242 4.81 21.77 6.46
CA ASP A 242 5.74 21.45 7.57
C ASP A 242 5.32 20.12 8.20
N GLN A 243 6.23 19.13 8.16
CA GLN A 243 6.00 17.79 8.71
C GLN A 243 4.73 17.12 8.16
N GLY A 244 4.51 17.19 6.84
CA GLY A 244 3.32 16.61 6.21
C GLY A 244 2.04 17.44 6.30
N ASN A 245 2.04 18.53 7.06
CA ASN A 245 0.85 19.36 7.28
C ASN A 245 0.86 20.60 6.38
N PRO A 246 -0.27 20.95 5.73
CA PRO A 246 -0.45 22.17 4.95
C PRO A 246 0.17 23.43 5.56
N TYR A 247 -0.08 23.68 6.85
CA TYR A 247 0.42 24.88 7.52
C TYR A 247 0.96 24.59 8.92
N ARG A 248 2.03 25.31 9.28
CA ARG A 248 2.35 25.59 10.67
C ARG A 248 1.97 27.03 10.99
N VAL A 249 1.04 27.21 11.93
CA VAL A 249 0.50 28.50 12.33
C VAL A 249 0.99 28.84 13.74
N GLU A 250 1.53 30.04 13.92
CA GLU A 250 1.81 30.61 15.23
C GLU A 250 0.56 31.35 15.73
N ILE A 251 -0.03 30.85 16.81
CA ILE A 251 -1.18 31.50 17.45
C ILE A 251 -0.75 32.84 18.04
N GLN A 252 -1.49 33.90 17.76
CA GLN A 252 -1.18 35.26 18.22
C GLN A 252 -1.74 35.52 19.63
N ASN A 253 -1.43 34.61 20.56
CA ASN A 253 -1.67 34.77 22.00
C ASN A 253 -0.36 35.09 22.74
N ASP A 254 -0.41 35.26 24.07
CA ASP A 254 0.76 35.59 24.88
C ASP A 254 1.85 34.49 24.83
N GLU A 255 1.46 33.23 24.63
CA GLU A 255 2.36 32.07 24.62
C GLU A 255 3.01 31.80 23.26
N LYS A 256 2.44 32.35 22.16
CA LYS A 256 2.87 32.12 20.78
C LYS A 256 3.06 30.65 20.42
N SER A 257 2.08 29.83 20.77
CA SER A 257 2.11 28.40 20.48
C SER A 257 2.03 28.11 18.98
N ASN A 258 2.66 27.00 18.56
CA ASN A 258 2.58 26.52 17.19
C ASN A 258 1.51 25.44 17.08
N VAL A 259 0.70 25.53 16.03
CA VAL A 259 -0.28 24.52 15.67
C VAL A 259 -0.10 24.10 14.22
N TRP A 260 -0.33 22.83 13.94
CA TRP A 260 -0.25 22.27 12.61
C TRP A 260 -1.67 22.05 12.08
N VAL A 261 -1.96 22.66 10.93
CA VAL A 261 -3.24 22.54 10.26
C VAL A 261 -3.16 21.33 9.33
N PRO A 262 -3.98 20.28 9.54
CA PRO A 262 -3.84 19.00 8.84
C PRO A 262 -4.37 19.03 7.41
N ILE A 263 -5.41 19.84 7.14
CA ILE A 263 -6.06 19.95 5.83
C ILE A 263 -6.38 21.43 5.59
N ASP A 264 -6.14 21.91 4.37
CA ASP A 264 -6.50 23.28 4.00
C ASP A 264 -7.98 23.41 3.64
N ASP A 265 -8.83 23.48 4.65
CA ASP A 265 -10.25 23.81 4.49
C ASP A 265 -10.79 24.61 5.68
N ASP A 266 -11.98 25.18 5.53
CA ASP A 266 -12.60 26.08 6.50
C ASP A 266 -12.92 25.44 7.85
N ARG A 267 -12.83 24.11 7.99
CA ARG A 267 -12.95 23.43 9.29
C ARG A 267 -11.70 23.61 10.13
N TYR A 268 -10.53 23.77 9.50
CA TYR A 268 -9.23 23.84 10.16
C TYR A 268 -8.60 25.23 10.07
N VAL A 269 -8.77 25.95 8.95
CA VAL A 269 -8.17 27.26 8.72
C VAL A 269 -9.00 28.12 7.78
N LYS A 270 -9.15 29.40 8.11
CA LYS A 270 -9.91 30.37 7.31
C LYS A 270 -9.32 31.78 7.42
N SER A 271 -9.63 32.65 6.45
CA SER A 271 -9.17 34.05 6.44
C SER A 271 -9.96 34.96 7.39
N GLU A 272 -11.22 34.62 7.69
CA GLU A 272 -12.16 35.45 8.45
C GLU A 272 -13.07 34.58 9.33
N LEU A 273 -13.66 35.17 10.39
CA LEU A 273 -14.52 34.46 11.35
C LEU A 273 -15.96 34.30 10.87
#